data_AF-A0A506Q3U9-F1
#
_entry.id   AF-A0A506Q3U9-F1
#
_cell.length_a   1.000
_cell.length_b   1.000
_cell.length_c   1.000
_cell.angle_alpha   90.00
_cell.angle_beta   90.00
_cell.angle_gamma   90.00
#
_symmetry.space_group_name_H-M   'P 1'
#
loop_
_entity.id
_entity.type
_entity.pdbx_description
1 polymer ?
#
loop_
_entity_poly.entity_id
_entity_poly.type
_entity_poly.pdbx_seq_one_letter_code
_entity_poly.pdbx_strand_id
1 'polypeptide(L)'
;MQETNKLKRGLSTRHIRFMALGSAIGTGLFYGSADAIKMAGPSVLLAYIIGGAVAYIIMRALGEMSVNNPQASSFSRYAQDYLGPMAGYITGWTYCFEILIVAIADVTAFGIYMGVWFPEVPHWIWVLSVVLIIGAVNLMSVKVFGEVEFWFSFFKVATIIVMILAGFGMIIWGIGNGGQPTGIHNLWTNGGFFAHGVVGMLLSLQMVMFAYGGIEIIGITAGEAKDPEKSIPRAINSVPWRILVFYVGTLFVIMSIYPWNQVGTAGSPFVLTFQHLGIAAAASILNFVVLTASLSAINSDVFGVGRMLHGMAQQGHAPKIFMKVSSRGIPWVTVVVMMFAMLIAVYLNYLMPEKVFLVIASLATFATVWVWIMILLSQIAFRRKIGKEAASKLHFALPGGSWTAGVGVAFLCFIIALIGYFPDTRVSLYVGMVWIVLLLAGYRLVRKPR
;
A
#
# COMPACT_ATOMS: atom_id res chain seq x y z
N MET A 1 35.12 4.27 -17.51
CA MET A 1 34.23 5.13 -16.70
C MET A 1 32.89 4.44 -16.36
N GLN A 2 32.88 3.14 -16.01
CA GLN A 2 31.66 2.30 -16.00
C GLN A 2 31.17 1.83 -14.61
N GLU A 3 31.77 2.28 -13.49
CA GLU A 3 31.38 1.81 -12.14
C GLU A 3 30.44 2.74 -11.35
N THR A 4 30.15 3.96 -11.83
CA THR A 4 29.50 5.00 -10.99
C THR A 4 27.97 4.96 -10.90
N ASN A 5 27.26 4.09 -11.64
CA ASN A 5 25.78 4.08 -11.69
C ASN A 5 25.14 2.73 -11.27
N LYS A 6 25.65 2.08 -10.22
CA LYS A 6 25.01 0.89 -9.63
C LYS A 6 24.46 1.22 -8.24
N LEU A 7 23.20 0.82 -7.98
CA LEU A 7 22.58 0.89 -6.66
C LEU A 7 23.38 0.05 -5.66
N LYS A 8 23.63 0.59 -4.46
CA LYS A 8 24.32 -0.16 -3.40
C LYS A 8 23.37 -1.16 -2.73
N ARG A 9 23.76 -2.44 -2.73
CA ARG A 9 23.07 -3.50 -2.00
C ARG A 9 23.48 -3.47 -0.52
N GLY A 10 22.71 -2.78 0.32
CA GLY A 10 23.02 -2.57 1.74
C GLY A 10 21.98 -3.13 2.73
N LEU A 11 20.90 -3.74 2.24
CA LEU A 11 19.81 -4.22 3.09
C LEU A 11 20.09 -5.65 3.58
N SER A 12 19.97 -5.87 4.88
CA SER A 12 20.05 -7.19 5.48
C SER A 12 18.74 -7.97 5.23
N THR A 13 18.77 -9.30 5.38
CA THR A 13 17.55 -10.13 5.34
C THR A 13 16.52 -9.69 6.38
N ARG A 14 16.99 -9.17 7.54
CA ARG A 14 16.14 -8.56 8.56
C ARG A 14 15.45 -7.30 8.02
N HIS A 15 16.20 -6.38 7.40
CA HIS A 15 15.63 -5.15 6.85
C HIS A 15 14.57 -5.46 5.79
N ILE A 16 14.84 -6.39 4.86
CA ILE A 16 13.88 -6.77 3.81
C ILE A 16 12.58 -7.33 4.42
N ARG A 17 12.67 -8.18 5.45
CA ARG A 17 11.48 -8.73 6.13
C ARG A 17 10.65 -7.64 6.81
N PHE A 18 11.31 -6.74 7.53
CA PHE A 18 10.61 -5.66 8.23
C PHE A 18 10.07 -4.60 7.27
N MET A 19 10.75 -4.29 6.17
CA MET A 19 10.22 -3.45 5.08
C MET A 19 8.97 -4.08 4.45
N ALA A 20 9.01 -5.38 4.16
CA ALA A 20 7.86 -6.10 3.66
C ALA A 20 6.69 -6.09 4.66
N LEU A 21 6.99 -6.15 5.98
CA LEU A 21 6.00 -6.02 7.05
C LEU A 21 5.43 -4.61 7.18
N GLY A 22 6.29 -3.59 7.14
CA GLY A 22 5.96 -2.18 7.32
C GLY A 22 5.16 -1.60 6.17
N SER A 23 5.52 -1.94 4.92
CA SER A 23 4.83 -1.47 3.71
C SER A 23 3.37 -1.89 3.64
N ALA A 24 3.04 -3.13 4.02
CA ALA A 24 1.63 -3.56 4.05
C ALA A 24 0.91 -3.21 5.34
N ILE A 25 1.41 -2.30 6.17
CA ILE A 25 0.68 -1.74 7.32
C ILE A 25 0.92 -0.22 7.30
N GLY A 26 0.09 0.47 6.53
CA GLY A 26 0.16 1.91 6.31
C GLY A 26 -1.12 2.65 6.69
N THR A 27 -1.26 3.86 6.17
CA THR A 27 -2.41 4.74 6.43
C THR A 27 -3.72 4.18 5.88
N GLY A 28 -3.70 3.32 4.88
CA GLY A 28 -4.91 2.68 4.38
C GLY A 28 -5.64 1.84 5.43
N LEU A 29 -4.91 1.14 6.30
CA LEU A 29 -5.51 0.46 7.46
C LEU A 29 -5.96 1.47 8.51
N PHE A 30 -5.09 2.42 8.89
CA PHE A 30 -5.33 3.24 10.08
C PHE A 30 -6.17 4.49 9.85
N TYR A 31 -6.26 5.00 8.64
CA TYR A 31 -7.09 6.15 8.26
C TYR A 31 -8.20 5.69 7.32
N GLY A 32 -7.81 5.02 6.23
CA GLY A 32 -8.72 4.61 5.16
C GLY A 32 -9.82 3.64 5.61
N SER A 33 -9.61 2.91 6.70
CA SER A 33 -10.64 2.02 7.26
C SER A 33 -11.83 2.77 7.86
N ALA A 34 -11.70 4.05 8.27
CA ALA A 34 -12.82 4.80 8.81
C ALA A 34 -13.96 4.93 7.79
N ASP A 35 -13.63 5.32 6.55
CA ASP A 35 -14.58 5.39 5.46
C ASP A 35 -15.07 3.99 5.05
N ALA A 36 -14.19 2.97 5.05
CA ALA A 36 -14.60 1.61 4.74
C ALA A 36 -15.62 1.05 5.76
N ILE A 37 -15.42 1.32 7.06
CA ILE A 37 -16.35 0.97 8.14
C ILE A 37 -17.65 1.75 7.94
N LYS A 38 -17.59 3.05 7.66
CA LYS A 38 -18.79 3.87 7.42
C LYS A 38 -19.61 3.38 6.23
N MET A 39 -18.97 2.89 5.16
CA MET A 39 -19.64 2.39 3.96
C MET A 39 -20.26 1.00 4.14
N ALA A 40 -19.58 0.09 4.83
CA ALA A 40 -19.97 -1.33 4.89
C ALA A 40 -20.53 -1.77 6.24
N GLY A 41 -20.31 -1.00 7.30
CA GLY A 41 -20.51 -1.44 8.67
C GLY A 41 -19.68 -2.70 8.98
N PRO A 42 -20.19 -3.63 9.81
CA PRO A 42 -19.46 -4.83 10.22
C PRO A 42 -19.05 -5.75 9.05
N SER A 43 -19.79 -5.72 7.94
CA SER A 43 -19.46 -6.48 6.72
C SER A 43 -18.12 -6.07 6.09
N VAL A 44 -17.52 -4.95 6.51
CA VAL A 44 -16.15 -4.56 6.11
C VAL A 44 -15.12 -5.67 6.43
N LEU A 45 -15.36 -6.49 7.46
CA LEU A 45 -14.48 -7.64 7.78
C LEU A 45 -14.41 -8.63 6.61
N LEU A 46 -15.55 -8.92 5.98
CA LEU A 46 -15.59 -9.76 4.78
C LEU A 46 -14.92 -9.08 3.60
N ALA A 47 -15.10 -7.77 3.44
CA ALA A 47 -14.43 -7.01 2.38
C ALA A 47 -12.90 -7.12 2.50
N TYR A 48 -12.33 -6.99 3.71
CA TYR A 48 -10.90 -7.20 3.96
C TYR A 48 -10.46 -8.64 3.70
N ILE A 49 -11.25 -9.66 4.06
CA ILE A 49 -10.93 -11.07 3.78
C ILE A 49 -10.91 -11.34 2.27
N ILE A 50 -11.95 -10.91 1.55
CA ILE A 50 -12.09 -11.11 0.10
C ILE A 50 -10.97 -10.37 -0.63
N GLY A 51 -10.78 -9.09 -0.31
CA GLY A 51 -9.71 -8.28 -0.87
C GLY A 51 -8.33 -8.86 -0.58
N GLY A 52 -8.13 -9.38 0.63
CA GLY A 52 -6.90 -10.01 1.07
C GLY A 52 -6.59 -11.31 0.33
N ALA A 53 -7.62 -12.11 0.02
CA ALA A 53 -7.47 -13.30 -0.81
C ALA A 53 -6.99 -12.96 -2.22
N VAL A 54 -7.54 -11.90 -2.83
CA VAL A 54 -7.11 -11.41 -4.15
C VAL A 54 -5.70 -10.83 -4.11
N ALA A 55 -5.39 -10.02 -3.08
CA ALA A 55 -4.04 -9.54 -2.81
C ALA A 55 -3.03 -10.69 -2.72
N TYR A 56 -3.39 -11.79 -2.03
CA TYR A 56 -2.55 -12.98 -1.96
C TYR A 56 -2.35 -13.66 -3.33
N ILE A 57 -3.39 -13.74 -4.17
CA ILE A 57 -3.28 -14.25 -5.55
C ILE A 57 -2.26 -13.42 -6.35
N ILE A 58 -2.36 -12.09 -6.28
CA ILE A 58 -1.45 -11.16 -6.98
C ILE A 58 -0.02 -11.37 -6.49
N MET A 59 0.18 -11.46 -5.18
CA MET A 59 1.49 -11.68 -4.60
C MET A 59 2.08 -13.04 -4.97
N ARG A 60 1.27 -14.10 -5.01
CA ARG A 60 1.71 -15.43 -5.49
C ARG A 60 2.09 -15.39 -6.97
N ALA A 61 1.33 -14.68 -7.81
CA ALA A 61 1.64 -14.50 -9.22
C ALA A 61 2.97 -13.74 -9.42
N LEU A 62 3.17 -12.65 -8.69
CA LEU A 62 4.38 -11.85 -8.70
C LEU A 62 5.60 -12.64 -8.20
N GLY A 63 5.42 -13.42 -7.12
CA GLY A 63 6.46 -14.26 -6.55
C GLY A 63 6.88 -15.39 -7.47
N GLU A 64 5.94 -16.00 -8.19
CA GLU A 64 6.26 -17.04 -9.18
C GLU A 64 7.23 -16.51 -10.26
N MET A 65 6.94 -15.33 -10.81
CA MET A 65 7.81 -14.69 -11.79
C MET A 65 9.13 -14.24 -11.16
N SER A 66 9.09 -13.69 -9.94
CA SER A 66 10.27 -13.12 -9.26
C SER A 66 11.25 -14.16 -8.72
N VAL A 67 10.78 -15.34 -8.33
CA VAL A 67 11.65 -16.46 -7.95
C VAL A 67 12.33 -17.03 -9.19
N ASN A 68 11.61 -17.14 -10.31
CA ASN A 68 12.15 -17.66 -11.55
C ASN A 68 13.14 -16.70 -12.22
N ASN A 69 12.89 -15.39 -12.15
CA ASN A 69 13.76 -14.37 -12.76
C ASN A 69 13.80 -13.08 -11.91
N PRO A 70 14.63 -13.02 -10.86
CA PRO A 70 14.69 -11.87 -9.96
C PRO A 70 15.31 -10.65 -10.66
N GLN A 71 14.46 -9.72 -11.11
CA GLN A 71 14.87 -8.47 -11.76
C GLN A 71 14.48 -7.22 -10.94
N ALA A 72 15.33 -6.18 -10.95
CA ALA A 72 15.18 -4.98 -10.10
C ALA A 72 13.95 -4.11 -10.42
N SER A 73 13.49 -4.07 -11.69
CA SER A 73 12.24 -3.37 -12.09
C SER A 73 10.99 -4.25 -11.97
N SER A 74 11.15 -5.49 -11.50
CA SER A 74 10.10 -6.43 -11.17
C SER A 74 8.95 -6.49 -12.18
N PHE A 75 7.73 -6.12 -11.77
CA PHE A 75 6.50 -6.24 -12.57
C PHE A 75 6.47 -5.36 -13.81
N SER A 76 7.11 -4.17 -13.81
CA SER A 76 7.23 -3.39 -15.06
C SER A 76 8.06 -4.16 -16.08
N ARG A 77 9.12 -4.83 -15.62
CA ARG A 77 9.97 -5.65 -16.49
C ARG A 77 9.30 -6.95 -16.91
N TYR A 78 8.54 -7.62 -16.05
CA TYR A 78 7.76 -8.78 -16.43
C TYR A 78 6.69 -8.41 -17.48
N ALA A 79 6.01 -7.27 -17.32
CA ALA A 79 5.09 -6.76 -18.34
C ALA A 79 5.83 -6.50 -19.67
N GLN A 80 7.04 -5.94 -19.63
CA GLN A 80 7.86 -5.78 -20.83
C GLN A 80 8.23 -7.11 -21.50
N ASP A 81 8.74 -8.07 -20.72
CA ASP A 81 9.29 -9.33 -21.22
C ASP A 81 8.23 -10.31 -21.74
N TYR A 82 6.98 -10.21 -21.22
CA TYR A 82 5.89 -11.13 -21.53
C TYR A 82 4.70 -10.51 -22.28
N LEU A 83 4.45 -9.19 -22.13
CA LEU A 83 3.35 -8.48 -22.80
C LEU A 83 3.84 -7.43 -23.81
N GLY A 84 5.12 -7.08 -23.77
CA GLY A 84 5.78 -6.19 -24.74
C GLY A 84 6.21 -4.84 -24.15
N PRO A 85 7.10 -4.09 -24.83
CA PRO A 85 7.76 -2.91 -24.25
C PRO A 85 6.80 -1.78 -23.85
N MET A 86 5.69 -1.64 -24.57
CA MET A 86 4.64 -0.67 -24.25
C MET A 86 3.95 -0.98 -22.91
N ALA A 87 3.66 -2.26 -22.66
CA ALA A 87 3.06 -2.70 -21.41
C ALA A 87 4.00 -2.43 -20.22
N GLY A 88 5.29 -2.68 -20.38
CA GLY A 88 6.29 -2.36 -19.35
C GLY A 88 6.41 -0.88 -19.05
N TYR A 89 6.46 -0.04 -20.10
CA TYR A 89 6.47 1.42 -19.96
C TYR A 89 5.24 1.95 -19.21
N ILE A 90 4.03 1.54 -19.64
CA ILE A 90 2.78 2.00 -19.02
C ILE A 90 2.72 1.53 -17.56
N THR A 91 3.01 0.25 -17.30
CA THR A 91 2.96 -0.30 -15.94
C THR A 91 3.94 0.40 -15.00
N GLY A 92 5.16 0.66 -15.46
CA GLY A 92 6.18 1.31 -14.64
C GLY A 92 5.85 2.77 -14.32
N TRP A 93 5.35 3.53 -15.29
CA TRP A 93 4.91 4.91 -15.05
C TRP A 93 3.62 4.99 -14.23
N THR A 94 2.66 4.08 -14.43
CA THR A 94 1.46 4.00 -13.59
C THR A 94 1.81 3.66 -12.15
N TYR A 95 2.79 2.79 -11.89
CA TYR A 95 3.30 2.56 -10.54
C TYR A 95 3.98 3.81 -9.95
N CYS A 96 4.79 4.54 -10.74
CA CYS A 96 5.36 5.79 -10.24
C CYS A 96 4.29 6.84 -9.91
N PHE A 97 3.22 6.89 -10.69
CA PHE A 97 2.05 7.72 -10.42
C PHE A 97 1.32 7.27 -9.16
N GLU A 98 1.02 5.97 -9.04
CA GLU A 98 0.41 5.35 -7.86
C GLU A 98 1.13 5.79 -6.58
N ILE A 99 2.44 5.50 -6.50
CA ILE A 99 3.22 5.75 -5.30
C ILE A 99 3.34 7.25 -4.99
N LEU A 100 3.37 8.11 -6.01
CA LEU A 100 3.32 9.55 -5.80
C LEU A 100 2.01 9.96 -5.12
N ILE A 101 0.87 9.44 -5.59
CA ILE A 101 -0.45 9.72 -5.00
C ILE A 101 -0.58 9.12 -3.59
N VAL A 102 -0.07 7.91 -3.35
CA VAL A 102 -0.03 7.30 -2.02
C VAL A 102 0.80 8.14 -1.04
N ALA A 103 1.99 8.59 -1.46
CA ALA A 103 2.82 9.46 -0.64
C ALA A 103 2.12 10.79 -0.27
N ILE A 104 1.33 11.36 -1.18
CA ILE A 104 0.48 12.54 -0.91
C ILE A 104 -0.60 12.20 0.12
N ALA A 105 -1.22 11.02 0.03
CA ALA A 105 -2.20 10.53 1.01
C ALA A 105 -1.57 10.39 2.39
N ASP A 106 -0.36 9.82 2.46
CA ASP A 106 0.32 9.56 3.72
C ASP A 106 0.80 10.83 4.43
N VAL A 107 1.34 11.82 3.70
CA VAL A 107 1.71 13.11 4.32
C VAL A 107 0.49 13.87 4.81
N THR A 108 -0.65 13.74 4.12
CA THR A 108 -1.93 14.30 4.55
C THR A 108 -2.41 13.63 5.83
N ALA A 109 -2.40 12.29 5.89
CA ALA A 109 -2.75 11.54 7.08
C ALA A 109 -1.84 11.91 8.27
N PHE A 110 -0.52 12.04 8.04
CA PHE A 110 0.44 12.49 9.05
C PHE A 110 0.03 13.83 9.68
N GLY A 111 -0.35 14.82 8.86
CA GLY A 111 -0.80 16.12 9.36
C GLY A 111 -2.09 16.04 10.18
N ILE A 112 -3.01 15.12 9.85
CA ILE A 112 -4.22 14.88 10.64
C ILE A 112 -3.88 14.30 12.01
N TYR A 113 -2.99 13.31 12.06
CA TYR A 113 -2.56 12.70 13.31
C TYR A 113 -1.79 13.65 14.22
N MET A 114 -0.99 14.55 13.66
CA MET A 114 -0.36 15.62 14.44
C MET A 114 -1.38 16.61 14.99
N GLY A 115 -2.44 16.89 14.25
CA GLY A 115 -3.56 17.73 14.70
C GLY A 115 -4.30 17.17 15.93
N VAL A 116 -4.23 15.85 16.18
CA VAL A 116 -4.81 15.25 17.40
C VAL A 116 -4.11 15.74 18.67
N TRP A 117 -2.79 15.97 18.62
CA TRP A 117 -2.03 16.49 19.76
C TRP A 117 -1.87 18.00 19.73
N PHE A 118 -1.75 18.58 18.53
CA PHE A 118 -1.45 19.98 18.32
C PHE A 118 -2.47 20.61 17.36
N PRO A 119 -3.76 20.72 17.77
CA PRO A 119 -4.85 21.18 16.90
C PRO A 119 -4.70 22.65 16.48
N GLU A 120 -3.98 23.45 17.27
CA GLU A 120 -3.74 24.87 16.99
C GLU A 120 -2.69 25.09 15.88
N VAL A 121 -1.88 24.07 15.56
CA VAL A 121 -0.84 24.18 14.55
C VAL A 121 -1.44 23.92 13.16
N PRO A 122 -1.32 24.87 12.21
CA PRO A 122 -1.85 24.69 10.88
C PRO A 122 -1.34 23.41 10.19
N HIS A 123 -2.27 22.68 9.56
CA HIS A 123 -2.00 21.39 8.92
C HIS A 123 -0.81 21.40 7.95
N TRP A 124 -0.63 22.47 7.17
CA TRP A 124 0.45 22.60 6.19
C TRP A 124 1.86 22.54 6.83
N ILE A 125 2.01 22.97 8.08
CA ILE A 125 3.30 22.94 8.80
C ILE A 125 3.72 21.49 9.04
N TRP A 126 2.77 20.63 9.40
CA TRP A 126 3.02 19.20 9.60
C TRP A 126 3.34 18.48 8.29
N VAL A 127 2.65 18.83 7.21
CA VAL A 127 2.95 18.30 5.87
C VAL A 127 4.35 18.74 5.41
N LEU A 128 4.72 20.01 5.59
CA LEU A 128 6.05 20.49 5.24
C LEU A 128 7.14 19.82 6.06
N SER A 129 6.94 19.68 7.38
CA SER A 129 7.93 19.08 8.27
C SER A 129 8.18 17.62 7.93
N VAL A 130 7.13 16.83 7.66
CA VAL A 130 7.29 15.42 7.30
C VAL A 130 8.02 15.25 5.96
N VAL A 131 7.73 16.09 4.96
CA VAL A 131 8.44 16.06 3.67
C VAL A 131 9.93 16.34 3.84
N LEU A 132 10.29 17.33 4.67
CA LEU A 132 11.69 17.65 4.96
C LEU A 132 12.40 16.53 5.73
N ILE A 133 11.74 15.93 6.73
CA ILE A 133 12.27 14.80 7.50
C ILE A 133 12.53 13.60 6.58
N ILE A 134 11.54 13.21 5.79
CA ILE A 134 11.65 12.08 4.85
C ILE A 134 12.73 12.36 3.80
N GLY A 135 12.78 13.58 3.26
CA GLY A 135 13.82 14.01 2.33
C GLY A 135 15.21 13.87 2.92
N ALA A 136 15.41 14.35 4.15
CA ALA A 136 16.68 14.22 4.85
C ALA A 136 17.07 12.75 5.07
N VAL A 137 16.15 11.92 5.56
CA VAL A 137 16.38 10.48 5.81
C VAL A 137 16.70 9.74 4.51
N ASN A 138 15.99 10.02 3.41
CA ASN A 138 16.21 9.36 2.13
C ASN A 138 17.50 9.81 1.42
N LEU A 139 18.08 10.95 1.81
CA LEU A 139 19.40 11.41 1.34
C LEU A 139 20.56 10.89 2.24
N MET A 140 20.25 10.30 3.40
CA MET A 140 21.20 9.57 4.25
C MET A 140 21.46 8.15 3.72
N SER A 141 22.44 7.44 4.30
CA SER A 141 22.81 6.11 3.82
C SER A 141 21.66 5.10 3.89
N VAL A 142 21.64 4.14 2.95
CA VAL A 142 20.67 3.02 2.90
C VAL A 142 20.63 2.19 4.20
N LYS A 143 21.69 2.23 5.02
CA LYS A 143 21.75 1.58 6.33
C LYS A 143 20.87 2.29 7.36
N VAL A 144 20.91 3.63 7.39
CA VAL A 144 20.07 4.44 8.29
C VAL A 144 18.59 4.22 7.95
N PHE A 145 18.28 4.23 6.65
CA PHE A 145 16.96 3.86 6.13
C PHE A 145 16.48 2.51 6.69
N GLY A 146 17.29 1.45 6.60
CA GLY A 146 16.90 0.11 7.05
C GLY A 146 16.69 0.01 8.56
N GLU A 147 17.44 0.77 9.36
CA GLU A 147 17.32 0.75 10.82
C GLU A 147 16.09 1.54 11.29
N VAL A 148 15.82 2.71 10.71
CA VAL A 148 14.61 3.50 10.99
C VAL A 148 13.36 2.67 10.69
N GLU A 149 13.35 2.01 9.53
CA GLU A 149 12.23 1.18 9.09
C GLU A 149 12.01 -0.05 9.99
N PHE A 150 13.10 -0.63 10.49
CA PHE A 150 13.02 -1.71 11.47
C PHE A 150 12.30 -1.26 12.74
N TRP A 151 12.68 -0.12 13.32
CA TRP A 151 12.07 0.38 14.55
C TRP A 151 10.61 0.77 14.33
N PHE A 152 10.28 1.47 13.24
CA PHE A 152 8.89 1.80 12.90
C PHE A 152 8.03 0.56 12.76
N SER A 153 8.52 -0.46 12.06
CA SER A 153 7.79 -1.72 11.89
C SER A 153 7.66 -2.52 13.19
N PHE A 154 8.67 -2.48 14.08
CA PHE A 154 8.60 -3.12 15.38
C PHE A 154 7.49 -2.52 16.26
N PHE A 155 7.48 -1.20 16.44
CA PHE A 155 6.47 -0.52 17.25
C PHE A 155 5.06 -0.73 16.68
N LYS A 156 4.90 -0.64 15.35
CA LYS A 156 3.63 -0.95 14.67
C LYS A 156 3.07 -2.31 15.04
N VAL A 157 3.85 -3.36 14.81
CA VAL A 157 3.41 -4.74 15.01
C VAL A 157 3.16 -5.02 16.49
N ALA A 158 4.05 -4.55 17.38
CA ALA A 158 3.91 -4.73 18.82
C ALA A 158 2.61 -4.08 19.33
N THR A 159 2.33 -2.83 18.96
CA THR A 159 1.11 -2.14 19.41
C THR A 159 -0.15 -2.78 18.87
N ILE A 160 -0.16 -3.22 17.61
CA ILE A 160 -1.32 -3.95 17.06
C ILE A 160 -1.59 -5.22 17.87
N ILE A 161 -0.56 -6.02 18.17
CA ILE A 161 -0.72 -7.25 18.96
C ILE A 161 -1.26 -6.93 20.36
N VAL A 162 -0.68 -5.94 21.04
CA VAL A 162 -1.13 -5.51 22.37
C VAL A 162 -2.59 -5.04 22.33
N MET A 163 -2.96 -4.25 21.33
CA MET A 163 -4.32 -3.75 21.15
C MET A 163 -5.32 -4.89 20.92
N ILE A 164 -4.98 -5.88 20.10
CA ILE A 164 -5.82 -7.06 19.88
C ILE A 164 -6.00 -7.84 21.18
N LEU A 165 -4.91 -8.12 21.90
CA LEU A 165 -4.96 -8.88 23.15
C LEU A 165 -5.75 -8.14 24.24
N ALA A 166 -5.52 -6.83 24.38
CA ALA A 166 -6.26 -5.99 25.31
C ALA A 166 -7.75 -5.95 24.94
N GLY A 167 -8.07 -5.79 23.66
CA GLY A 167 -9.44 -5.81 23.15
C GLY A 167 -10.16 -7.12 23.40
N PHE A 168 -9.52 -8.27 23.16
CA PHE A 168 -10.06 -9.57 23.57
C PHE A 168 -10.28 -9.65 25.07
N GLY A 169 -9.40 -9.05 25.87
CA GLY A 169 -9.59 -8.95 27.32
C GLY A 169 -10.83 -8.13 27.71
N MET A 170 -11.12 -7.04 26.99
CA MET A 170 -12.36 -6.26 27.16
C MET A 170 -13.60 -7.04 26.71
N ILE A 171 -13.49 -7.82 25.62
CA ILE A 171 -14.58 -8.61 25.04
C ILE A 171 -14.95 -9.78 25.95
N ILE A 172 -13.98 -10.50 26.50
CA ILE A 172 -14.18 -11.77 27.22
C ILE A 172 -14.31 -11.56 28.73
N TRP A 173 -13.47 -10.72 29.32
CA TRP A 173 -13.40 -10.54 30.79
C TRP A 173 -13.91 -9.17 31.25
N GLY A 174 -14.27 -8.27 30.33
CA GLY A 174 -14.73 -6.92 30.71
C GLY A 174 -13.65 -6.07 31.38
N ILE A 175 -12.37 -6.31 31.04
CA ILE A 175 -11.25 -5.48 31.54
C ILE A 175 -11.53 -4.02 31.17
N GLY A 176 -11.46 -3.10 32.13
CA GLY A 176 -11.78 -1.68 31.89
C GLY A 176 -13.28 -1.36 31.74
N ASN A 177 -14.16 -2.37 31.81
CA ASN A 177 -15.62 -2.21 31.78
C ASN A 177 -16.29 -2.80 33.04
N GLY A 178 -15.70 -2.54 34.22
CA GLY A 178 -16.25 -3.01 35.50
C GLY A 178 -16.35 -4.54 35.64
N GLY A 179 -15.61 -5.31 34.84
CA GLY A 179 -15.70 -6.77 34.80
C GLY A 179 -16.89 -7.31 33.99
N GLN A 180 -17.65 -6.44 33.32
CA GLN A 180 -18.74 -6.83 32.44
C GLN A 180 -18.20 -7.03 31.01
N PRO A 181 -18.25 -8.25 30.46
CA PRO A 181 -17.79 -8.52 29.10
C PRO A 181 -18.53 -7.63 28.09
N THR A 182 -17.79 -6.90 27.26
CA THR A 182 -18.41 -6.11 26.18
C THR A 182 -19.04 -7.02 25.13
N GLY A 183 -18.53 -8.24 24.97
CA GLY A 183 -19.00 -9.17 23.94
C GLY A 183 -18.74 -8.65 22.52
N ILE A 184 -19.45 -9.22 21.55
CA ILE A 184 -19.27 -8.91 20.12
C ILE A 184 -20.57 -8.39 19.47
N HIS A 185 -21.57 -8.06 20.29
CA HIS A 185 -22.93 -7.72 19.86
C HIS A 185 -23.00 -6.48 18.95
N ASN A 186 -22.07 -5.54 19.11
CA ASN A 186 -21.95 -4.36 18.25
C ASN A 186 -21.82 -4.68 16.75
N LEU A 187 -21.40 -5.90 16.39
CA LEU A 187 -21.30 -6.39 15.01
C LEU A 187 -22.66 -6.68 14.35
N TRP A 188 -23.77 -6.68 15.10
CA TRP A 188 -25.11 -6.89 14.53
C TRP A 188 -26.22 -6.04 15.16
N THR A 189 -26.00 -5.45 16.34
CA THR A 189 -27.04 -4.64 17.00
C THR A 189 -27.36 -3.33 16.25
N ASN A 190 -26.40 -2.76 15.53
CA ASN A 190 -26.55 -1.49 14.81
C ASN A 190 -26.87 -1.72 13.32
N GLY A 191 -28.02 -2.33 13.03
CA GLY A 191 -28.49 -2.57 11.65
C GLY A 191 -28.11 -3.93 11.05
N GLY A 192 -27.59 -4.86 11.85
CA GLY A 192 -27.13 -6.18 11.37
C GLY A 192 -25.70 -6.16 10.83
N PHE A 193 -25.20 -7.34 10.46
CA PHE A 193 -23.84 -7.49 9.93
C PHE A 193 -23.67 -6.78 8.57
N PHE A 194 -24.71 -6.84 7.72
CA PHE A 194 -24.81 -6.10 6.47
C PHE A 194 -25.65 -4.83 6.65
N ALA A 195 -25.21 -3.91 7.51
CA ALA A 195 -25.97 -2.71 7.88
C ALA A 195 -26.38 -1.82 6.69
N HIS A 196 -25.54 -1.79 5.64
CA HIS A 196 -25.81 -1.10 4.37
C HIS A 196 -26.05 -2.06 3.20
N GLY A 197 -26.47 -3.30 3.53
CA GLY A 197 -26.63 -4.39 2.57
C GLY A 197 -25.31 -4.84 1.93
N VAL A 198 -25.43 -5.75 0.95
CA VAL A 198 -24.28 -6.24 0.17
C VAL A 198 -23.64 -5.10 -0.63
N VAL A 199 -24.44 -4.13 -1.09
CA VAL A 199 -23.94 -2.98 -1.86
C VAL A 199 -22.95 -2.16 -1.04
N GLY A 200 -23.22 -1.85 0.23
CA GLY A 200 -22.28 -1.15 1.11
C GLY A 200 -20.95 -1.89 1.26
N MET A 201 -20.99 -3.21 1.43
CA MET A 201 -19.79 -4.06 1.45
C MET A 201 -19.00 -4.00 0.13
N LEU A 202 -19.68 -4.07 -1.01
CA LEU A 202 -19.02 -3.99 -2.31
C LEU A 202 -18.39 -2.62 -2.52
N LEU A 203 -19.04 -1.54 -2.07
CA LEU A 203 -18.52 -0.18 -2.16
C LEU A 203 -17.27 0.04 -1.31
N SER A 204 -17.15 -0.62 -0.16
CA SER A 204 -15.95 -0.50 0.68
C SER A 204 -14.74 -1.25 0.10
N LEU A 205 -14.93 -2.19 -0.85
CA LEU A 205 -13.83 -2.94 -1.46
C LEU A 205 -12.79 -2.03 -2.10
N GLN A 206 -13.15 -0.88 -2.69
CA GLN A 206 -12.17 0.05 -3.25
C GLN A 206 -11.22 0.62 -2.17
N MET A 207 -11.75 0.99 -1.00
CA MET A 207 -10.95 1.48 0.13
C MET A 207 -10.10 0.36 0.73
N VAL A 208 -10.61 -0.87 0.73
CA VAL A 208 -9.85 -2.06 1.11
C VAL A 208 -8.71 -2.32 0.11
N MET A 209 -8.92 -2.13 -1.19
CA MET A 209 -7.87 -2.28 -2.20
C MET A 209 -6.78 -1.23 -2.04
N PHE A 210 -7.15 0.03 -1.76
CA PHE A 210 -6.19 1.06 -1.35
C PHE A 210 -5.35 0.60 -0.15
N ALA A 211 -5.99 0.03 0.87
CA ALA A 211 -5.30 -0.39 2.09
C ALA A 211 -4.28 -1.52 1.87
N TYR A 212 -4.43 -2.30 0.80
CA TYR A 212 -3.47 -3.33 0.41
C TYR A 212 -2.44 -2.87 -0.62
N GLY A 213 -2.55 -1.65 -1.16
CA GLY A 213 -1.52 -1.07 -2.03
C GLY A 213 -0.15 -1.09 -1.37
N GLY A 214 0.91 -1.24 -2.17
CA GLY A 214 2.29 -1.30 -1.68
C GLY A 214 2.79 -2.70 -1.35
N ILE A 215 1.94 -3.73 -1.29
CA ILE A 215 2.39 -5.14 -1.12
C ILE A 215 3.35 -5.59 -2.23
N GLU A 216 3.18 -5.06 -3.44
CA GLU A 216 3.99 -5.34 -4.62
C GLU A 216 5.44 -4.83 -4.50
N ILE A 217 5.78 -4.03 -3.49
CA ILE A 217 7.17 -3.63 -3.19
C ILE A 217 8.09 -4.84 -2.95
N ILE A 218 7.52 -5.97 -2.49
CA ILE A 218 8.25 -7.23 -2.37
C ILE A 218 8.83 -7.66 -3.72
N GLY A 219 8.12 -7.40 -4.82
CA GLY A 219 8.62 -7.65 -6.16
C GLY A 219 9.83 -6.79 -6.51
N ILE A 220 9.86 -5.52 -6.13
CA ILE A 220 10.99 -4.62 -6.41
C ILE A 220 12.21 -5.03 -5.57
N THR A 221 11.98 -5.38 -4.31
CA THR A 221 13.06 -5.83 -3.41
C THR A 221 13.61 -7.21 -3.77
N ALA A 222 12.88 -8.02 -4.55
CA ALA A 222 13.35 -9.30 -5.07
C ALA A 222 14.69 -9.22 -5.81
N GLY A 223 14.88 -8.18 -6.63
CA GLY A 223 16.13 -7.97 -7.39
C GLY A 223 17.33 -7.60 -6.54
N GLU A 224 17.12 -7.27 -5.26
CA GLU A 224 18.17 -6.94 -4.28
C GLU A 224 18.30 -8.00 -3.18
N ALA A 225 17.43 -9.00 -3.15
CA ALA A 225 17.45 -10.05 -2.13
C ALA A 225 18.67 -10.96 -2.30
N LYS A 226 19.34 -11.30 -1.19
CA LYS A 226 20.51 -12.20 -1.17
C LYS A 226 20.18 -13.63 -1.59
N ASP A 227 18.99 -14.10 -1.23
CA ASP A 227 18.46 -15.43 -1.56
C ASP A 227 16.97 -15.28 -1.96
N PRO A 228 16.70 -14.86 -3.22
CA PRO A 228 15.35 -14.62 -3.71
C PRO A 228 14.44 -15.85 -3.59
N GLU A 229 14.98 -17.04 -3.87
CA GLU A 229 14.24 -18.31 -3.84
C GLU A 229 13.67 -18.66 -2.46
N LYS A 230 14.32 -18.25 -1.37
CA LYS A 230 13.80 -18.47 -0.01
C LYS A 230 13.12 -17.25 0.58
N SER A 231 13.65 -16.06 0.32
CA SER A 231 13.16 -14.83 0.96
C SER A 231 11.81 -14.38 0.41
N ILE A 232 11.60 -14.47 -0.91
CA ILE A 232 10.37 -14.04 -1.57
C ILE A 232 9.19 -14.95 -1.17
N PRO A 233 9.29 -16.30 -1.26
CA PRO A 233 8.20 -17.17 -0.81
C PRO A 233 7.81 -16.99 0.64
N ARG A 234 8.79 -16.81 1.54
CA ARG A 234 8.52 -16.55 2.97
C ARG A 234 7.77 -15.25 3.17
N ALA A 235 8.16 -14.17 2.48
CA ALA A 235 7.48 -12.89 2.57
C ALA A 235 6.04 -13.00 2.07
N ILE A 236 5.82 -13.63 0.91
CA ILE A 236 4.49 -13.79 0.31
C ILE A 236 3.59 -14.70 1.15
N ASN A 237 4.09 -15.85 1.62
CA ASN A 237 3.28 -16.79 2.41
C ASN A 237 2.90 -16.22 3.78
N SER A 238 3.57 -15.16 4.25
CA SER A 238 3.17 -14.45 5.47
C SER A 238 1.98 -13.51 5.26
N VAL A 239 1.67 -13.13 4.01
CA VAL A 239 0.63 -12.13 3.69
C VAL A 239 -0.75 -12.51 4.24
N PRO A 240 -1.26 -13.75 4.09
CA PRO A 240 -2.58 -14.11 4.64
C PRO A 240 -2.68 -13.94 6.15
N TRP A 241 -1.65 -14.36 6.90
CA TRP A 241 -1.64 -14.21 8.35
C TRP A 241 -1.60 -12.73 8.77
N ARG A 242 -0.83 -11.91 8.05
CA ARG A 242 -0.78 -10.47 8.29
C ARG A 242 -2.12 -9.79 8.02
N ILE A 243 -2.82 -10.19 6.98
CA ILE A 243 -4.18 -9.72 6.69
C ILE A 243 -5.13 -10.11 7.82
N LEU A 244 -5.16 -11.38 8.20
CA LEU A 244 -6.07 -11.87 9.24
C LEU A 244 -5.81 -11.22 10.59
N VAL A 245 -4.54 -11.09 11.00
CA VAL A 245 -4.21 -10.53 12.31
C VAL A 245 -4.31 -9.00 12.30
N PHE A 246 -3.62 -8.33 11.38
CA PHE A 246 -3.46 -6.87 11.45
C PHE A 246 -4.66 -6.11 10.88
N TYR A 247 -5.36 -6.65 9.89
CA TYR A 247 -6.51 -5.97 9.30
C TYR A 247 -7.80 -6.48 9.92
N VAL A 248 -8.10 -7.76 9.72
CA VAL A 248 -9.39 -8.34 10.14
C VAL A 248 -9.48 -8.38 11.66
N GLY A 249 -8.43 -8.84 12.34
CA GLY A 249 -8.40 -8.96 13.80
C GLY A 249 -8.54 -7.63 14.51
N THR A 250 -7.84 -6.59 14.03
CA THR A 250 -7.90 -5.26 14.66
C THR A 250 -9.26 -4.58 14.44
N LEU A 251 -9.82 -4.65 13.23
CA LEU A 251 -11.15 -4.12 12.92
C LEU A 251 -12.24 -4.88 13.68
N PHE A 252 -12.13 -6.21 13.75
CA PHE A 252 -13.05 -7.05 14.50
C PHE A 252 -13.09 -6.63 15.96
N VAL A 253 -11.92 -6.47 16.59
CA VAL A 253 -11.81 -6.02 17.98
C VAL A 253 -12.45 -4.66 18.16
N ILE A 254 -12.09 -3.66 17.34
CA ILE A 254 -12.62 -2.29 17.49
C ILE A 254 -14.13 -2.22 17.31
N MET A 255 -14.67 -2.86 16.28
CA MET A 255 -16.11 -2.84 16.03
C MET A 255 -16.90 -3.72 17.01
N SER A 256 -16.23 -4.62 17.75
CA SER A 256 -16.86 -5.37 18.83
C SER A 256 -16.96 -4.53 20.09
N ILE A 257 -15.90 -3.80 20.45
CA ILE A 257 -15.86 -2.99 21.68
C ILE A 257 -16.57 -1.64 21.54
N TYR A 258 -16.72 -1.12 20.32
CA TYR A 258 -17.33 0.18 20.07
C TYR A 258 -18.26 0.16 18.84
N PRO A 259 -19.45 0.78 18.89
CA PRO A 259 -20.41 0.78 17.80
C PRO A 259 -19.82 1.36 16.50
N TRP A 260 -19.86 0.58 15.43
CA TRP A 260 -19.27 0.96 14.12
C TRP A 260 -19.83 2.27 13.55
N ASN A 261 -21.10 2.59 13.85
CA ASN A 261 -21.80 3.79 13.41
C ASN A 261 -21.42 5.06 14.21
N GLN A 262 -20.68 4.90 15.30
CA GLN A 262 -20.16 6.01 16.11
C GLN A 262 -18.65 6.21 15.92
N VAL A 263 -17.99 5.32 15.18
CA VAL A 263 -16.59 5.48 14.80
C VAL A 263 -16.46 6.72 13.92
N GLY A 264 -15.84 7.78 14.47
CA GLY A 264 -15.63 9.03 13.74
C GLY A 264 -14.72 8.86 12.53
N THR A 265 -14.81 9.79 11.58
CA THR A 265 -13.98 9.81 10.35
C THR A 265 -12.86 10.86 10.39
N ALA A 266 -12.82 11.71 11.43
CA ALA A 266 -11.86 12.80 11.57
C ALA A 266 -10.56 12.32 12.27
N GLY A 267 -9.90 11.33 11.69
CA GLY A 267 -8.69 10.72 12.26
C GLY A 267 -8.70 9.20 12.18
N SER A 268 -7.82 8.56 12.94
CA SER A 268 -7.76 7.10 12.95
C SER A 268 -8.93 6.52 13.77
N PRO A 269 -9.73 5.58 13.22
CA PRO A 269 -10.82 4.96 13.97
C PRO A 269 -10.31 4.17 15.18
N PHE A 270 -9.05 3.71 15.13
CA PHE A 270 -8.35 3.08 16.24
C PHE A 270 -8.13 4.08 17.37
N VAL A 271 -7.52 5.23 17.07
CA VAL A 271 -7.27 6.29 18.06
C VAL A 271 -8.57 6.83 18.63
N LEU A 272 -9.54 7.16 17.77
CA LEU A 272 -10.82 7.74 18.16
C LEU A 272 -11.61 6.80 19.07
N THR A 273 -11.62 5.49 18.79
CA THR A 273 -12.30 4.51 19.64
C THR A 273 -11.75 4.54 21.08
N PHE A 274 -10.43 4.53 21.26
CA PHE A 274 -9.85 4.58 22.61
C PHE A 274 -10.02 5.94 23.29
N GLN A 275 -10.11 7.05 22.54
CA GLN A 275 -10.49 8.35 23.09
C GLN A 275 -11.93 8.35 23.61
N HIS A 276 -12.87 7.80 22.84
CA HIS A 276 -14.28 7.70 23.24
C HIS A 276 -14.48 6.78 24.44
N LEU A 277 -13.65 5.74 24.58
CA LEU A 277 -13.62 4.88 25.76
C LEU A 277 -12.92 5.52 26.98
N GLY A 278 -12.41 6.75 26.86
CA GLY A 278 -11.73 7.46 27.95
C GLY A 278 -10.31 6.98 28.26
N ILE A 279 -9.72 6.13 27.41
CA ILE A 279 -8.38 5.56 27.60
C ILE A 279 -7.33 6.43 26.88
N ALA A 280 -7.15 7.66 27.38
CA ALA A 280 -6.32 8.69 26.73
C ALA A 280 -4.87 8.26 26.47
N ALA A 281 -4.28 7.46 27.37
CA ALA A 281 -2.93 6.92 27.20
C ALA A 281 -2.85 5.95 26.01
N ALA A 282 -3.81 5.04 25.86
CA ALA A 282 -3.86 4.11 24.74
C ALA A 282 -4.09 4.84 23.40
N ALA A 283 -4.98 5.83 23.40
CA ALA A 283 -5.21 6.69 22.24
C ALA A 283 -3.92 7.41 21.80
N SER A 284 -3.17 8.00 22.74
CA SER A 284 -1.90 8.67 22.42
C SER A 284 -0.84 7.70 21.90
N ILE A 285 -0.69 6.52 22.51
CA ILE A 285 0.25 5.49 22.03
C ILE A 285 -0.12 5.04 20.61
N LEU A 286 -1.41 4.83 20.34
CA LEU A 286 -1.89 4.49 19.01
C LEU A 286 -1.61 5.62 18.02
N ASN A 287 -1.87 6.87 18.39
CA ASN A 287 -1.61 8.01 17.52
C ASN A 287 -0.12 8.10 17.14
N PHE A 288 0.78 7.87 18.10
CA PHE A 288 2.21 7.75 17.84
C PHE A 288 2.54 6.64 16.85
N VAL A 289 1.96 5.45 17.04
CA VAL A 289 2.20 4.29 16.18
C VAL A 289 1.70 4.54 14.76
N VAL A 290 0.54 5.16 14.61
CA VAL A 290 -0.02 5.49 13.31
C VAL A 290 0.80 6.58 12.59
N LEU A 291 1.40 7.53 13.32
CA LEU A 291 2.40 8.45 12.76
C LEU A 291 3.62 7.70 12.23
N THR A 292 4.16 6.76 13.00
CA THR A 292 5.29 5.93 12.52
C THR A 292 4.91 5.05 11.33
N ALA A 293 3.64 4.63 11.25
CA ALA A 293 3.13 3.89 10.10
C ALA A 293 3.15 4.73 8.83
N SER A 294 2.69 5.96 8.92
CA SER A 294 2.67 6.93 7.82
C SER A 294 4.10 7.26 7.36
N LEU A 295 5.02 7.52 8.30
CA LEU A 295 6.44 7.77 7.99
C LEU A 295 7.11 6.59 7.27
N SER A 296 6.86 5.37 7.75
CA SER A 296 7.39 4.13 7.14
C SER A 296 6.84 3.88 5.74
N ALA A 297 5.57 4.20 5.50
CA ALA A 297 4.93 4.09 4.19
C ALA A 297 5.56 5.07 3.18
N ILE A 298 5.62 6.37 3.51
CA ILE A 298 6.27 7.40 2.66
C ILE A 298 7.73 7.04 2.36
N ASN A 299 8.45 6.53 3.36
CA ASN A 299 9.83 6.12 3.20
C ASN A 299 9.96 4.93 2.22
N SER A 300 9.06 3.95 2.30
CA SER A 300 8.98 2.81 1.37
C SER A 300 8.60 3.23 -0.05
N ASP A 301 7.74 4.24 -0.17
CA ASP A 301 7.30 4.83 -1.43
C ASP A 301 8.44 5.47 -2.22
N VAL A 302 9.18 6.37 -1.56
CA VAL A 302 10.36 7.02 -2.14
C VAL A 302 11.41 5.98 -2.54
N PHE A 303 11.59 4.94 -1.72
CA PHE A 303 12.50 3.84 -1.99
C PHE A 303 12.09 3.02 -3.22
N GLY A 304 10.80 2.69 -3.36
CA GLY A 304 10.24 1.89 -4.44
C GLY A 304 10.30 2.61 -5.79
N VAL A 305 9.83 3.87 -5.83
CA VAL A 305 9.86 4.71 -7.05
C VAL A 305 11.29 5.00 -7.48
N GLY A 306 12.22 5.20 -6.53
CA GLY A 306 13.65 5.34 -6.80
C GLY A 306 14.19 4.21 -7.68
N ARG A 307 13.88 2.96 -7.32
CA ARG A 307 14.34 1.76 -8.04
C ARG A 307 13.61 1.55 -9.35
N MET A 308 12.30 1.79 -9.36
CA MET A 308 11.51 1.68 -10.58
C MET A 308 12.02 2.66 -11.64
N LEU A 309 12.12 3.95 -11.32
CA LEU A 309 12.60 4.98 -12.25
C LEU A 309 14.03 4.74 -12.70
N HIS A 310 14.92 4.34 -11.78
CA HIS A 310 16.29 4.02 -12.14
C HIS A 310 16.36 2.86 -13.15
N GLY A 311 15.61 1.77 -12.89
CA GLY A 311 15.57 0.63 -13.80
C GLY A 311 14.86 0.92 -15.13
N MET A 312 13.79 1.74 -15.13
CA MET A 312 13.16 2.20 -16.37
C MET A 312 14.10 3.10 -17.19
N ALA A 313 14.88 3.96 -16.54
CA ALA A 313 15.84 4.83 -17.22
C ALA A 313 16.98 4.03 -17.88
N GLN A 314 17.44 2.95 -17.23
CA GLN A 314 18.39 2.00 -17.83
C GLN A 314 17.81 1.30 -19.08
N GLN A 315 16.49 1.10 -19.11
CA GLN A 315 15.77 0.48 -20.22
C GLN A 315 15.36 1.46 -21.32
N GLY A 316 15.68 2.76 -21.17
CA GLY A 316 15.27 3.81 -22.11
C GLY A 316 13.80 4.22 -21.99
N HIS A 317 13.11 3.77 -20.95
CA HIS A 317 11.69 4.07 -20.68
C HIS A 317 11.47 5.27 -19.76
N ALA A 318 12.54 5.81 -19.16
CA ALA A 318 12.52 7.06 -18.41
C ALA A 318 13.72 7.96 -18.77
N PRO A 319 13.65 9.28 -18.52
CA PRO A 319 14.75 10.20 -18.78
C PRO A 319 16.06 9.75 -18.12
N LYS A 320 17.18 9.90 -18.84
CA LYS A 320 18.52 9.46 -18.38
C LYS A 320 18.96 10.04 -17.04
N ILE A 321 18.38 11.18 -16.64
CA ILE A 321 18.67 11.81 -15.34
C ILE A 321 18.33 10.90 -14.16
N PHE A 322 17.33 10.03 -14.28
CA PHE A 322 16.94 9.07 -13.24
C PHE A 322 17.92 7.91 -13.07
N MET A 323 18.92 7.76 -13.95
CA MET A 323 20.04 6.84 -13.73
C MET A 323 21.11 7.40 -12.76
N LYS A 324 21.04 8.69 -12.41
CA LYS A 324 22.03 9.32 -11.54
C LYS A 324 21.85 8.83 -10.10
N VAL A 325 22.91 8.26 -9.54
CA VAL A 325 23.00 7.87 -8.12
C VAL A 325 24.02 8.75 -7.40
N SER A 326 23.79 9.01 -6.11
CA SER A 326 24.76 9.69 -5.26
C SER A 326 25.96 8.79 -4.93
N SER A 327 27.03 9.33 -4.35
CA SER A 327 28.17 8.55 -3.84
C SER A 327 27.78 7.50 -2.79
N ARG A 328 26.60 7.68 -2.17
CA ARG A 328 26.00 6.75 -1.21
C ARG A 328 25.12 5.68 -1.86
N GLY A 329 24.97 5.69 -3.20
CA GLY A 329 24.19 4.72 -3.96
C GLY A 329 22.68 5.00 -4.00
N ILE A 330 22.28 6.26 -3.79
CA ILE A 330 20.87 6.68 -3.67
C ILE A 330 20.42 7.40 -4.95
N PRO A 331 19.25 7.08 -5.53
CA PRO A 331 18.67 7.80 -6.66
C PRO A 331 18.15 9.18 -6.24
N TRP A 332 19.06 10.12 -5.96
CA TRP A 332 18.73 11.41 -5.34
C TRP A 332 17.77 12.27 -6.17
N VAL A 333 17.80 12.16 -7.50
CA VAL A 333 16.88 12.86 -8.41
C VAL A 333 15.44 12.46 -8.11
N THR A 334 15.21 11.17 -7.90
CA THR A 334 13.88 10.66 -7.55
C THR A 334 13.43 11.18 -6.18
N VAL A 335 14.33 11.21 -5.20
CA VAL A 335 14.01 11.74 -3.86
C VAL A 335 13.54 13.19 -3.97
N VAL A 336 14.27 14.03 -4.72
CA VAL A 336 13.91 15.43 -4.92
C VAL A 336 12.57 15.58 -5.64
N VAL A 337 12.34 14.82 -6.71
CA VAL A 337 11.06 14.82 -7.43
C VAL A 337 9.90 14.43 -6.52
N MET A 338 10.06 13.38 -5.71
CA MET A 338 9.06 12.95 -4.74
C MET A 338 8.81 14.02 -3.67
N MET A 339 9.85 14.69 -3.16
CA MET A 339 9.68 15.80 -2.23
C MET A 339 8.83 16.92 -2.82
N PHE A 340 9.15 17.37 -4.04
CA PHE A 340 8.35 18.40 -4.73
C PHE A 340 6.92 17.94 -4.97
N ALA A 341 6.72 16.68 -5.37
CA ALA A 341 5.39 16.13 -5.57
C ALA A 341 4.58 16.08 -4.26
N MET A 342 5.18 15.69 -3.14
CA MET A 342 4.52 15.72 -1.83
C MET A 342 4.21 17.14 -1.36
N LEU A 343 4.98 18.16 -1.76
CA LEU A 343 4.63 19.55 -1.49
C LEU A 343 3.37 20.00 -2.25
N ILE A 344 3.00 19.36 -3.36
CA ILE A 344 1.70 19.58 -4.02
C ILE A 344 0.55 19.18 -3.08
N ALA A 345 0.77 18.23 -2.15
CA ALA A 345 -0.22 17.89 -1.12
C ALA A 345 -0.61 19.11 -0.28
N VAL A 346 0.33 20.01 0.02
CA VAL A 346 0.06 21.25 0.77
C VAL A 346 -0.94 22.11 0.03
N TYR A 347 -0.76 22.26 -1.28
CA TYR A 347 -1.65 23.05 -2.14
C TYR A 347 -3.02 22.38 -2.32
N LEU A 348 -3.07 21.06 -2.51
CA LEU A 348 -4.32 20.31 -2.64
C LEU A 348 -5.16 20.37 -1.36
N ASN A 349 -4.52 20.27 -0.19
CA ASN A 349 -5.21 20.38 1.11
C ASN A 349 -5.82 21.78 1.34
N TYR A 350 -5.24 22.84 0.77
CA TYR A 350 -5.85 24.17 0.81
C TYR A 350 -7.10 24.27 -0.07
N LEU A 351 -7.11 23.63 -1.24
CA LEU A 351 -8.22 23.73 -2.20
C LEU A 351 -9.44 22.87 -1.84
N MET A 352 -9.25 21.68 -1.25
CA MET A 352 -10.33 20.69 -1.10
C MET A 352 -10.31 19.91 0.26
N PRO A 353 -10.23 20.60 1.42
CA PRO A 353 -9.92 19.98 2.72
C PRO A 353 -10.78 18.77 3.11
N GLU A 354 -12.07 18.73 2.76
CA GLU A 354 -12.98 17.66 3.22
C GLU A 354 -12.95 16.37 2.37
N LYS A 355 -12.56 16.45 1.09
CA LYS A 355 -12.63 15.31 0.14
C LYS A 355 -11.27 14.87 -0.41
N VAL A 356 -10.19 15.59 -0.09
CA VAL A 356 -8.84 15.34 -0.61
C VAL A 356 -8.43 13.89 -0.42
N PHE A 357 -8.56 13.33 0.80
CA PHE A 357 -8.10 11.97 1.06
C PHE A 357 -8.86 10.93 0.23
N LEU A 358 -10.21 10.99 0.17
CA LEU A 358 -11.01 10.03 -0.57
C LEU A 358 -10.68 10.06 -2.07
N VAL A 359 -10.57 11.26 -2.65
CA VAL A 359 -10.22 11.42 -4.07
C VAL A 359 -8.81 10.88 -4.36
N ILE A 360 -7.83 11.21 -3.52
CA ILE A 360 -6.46 10.71 -3.63
C ILE A 360 -6.42 9.18 -3.49
N ALA A 361 -7.10 8.63 -2.48
CA ALA A 361 -7.16 7.19 -2.24
C ALA A 361 -7.81 6.48 -3.44
N SER A 362 -8.84 7.05 -4.06
CA SER A 362 -9.47 6.49 -5.26
C SER A 362 -8.54 6.51 -6.49
N LEU A 363 -7.76 7.59 -6.67
CA LEU A 363 -6.74 7.69 -7.71
C LEU A 363 -5.62 6.69 -7.52
N ALA A 364 -5.13 6.54 -6.29
CA ALA A 364 -4.15 5.52 -5.94
C ALA A 364 -4.71 4.13 -6.21
N THR A 365 -5.94 3.84 -5.76
CA THR A 365 -6.60 2.54 -5.99
C THR A 365 -6.69 2.20 -7.47
N PHE A 366 -7.09 3.15 -8.31
CA PHE A 366 -7.13 2.93 -9.76
C PHE A 366 -5.75 2.51 -10.30
N ALA A 367 -4.70 3.21 -9.90
CA ALA A 367 -3.34 2.93 -10.35
C ALA A 367 -2.82 1.58 -9.81
N THR A 368 -3.05 1.28 -8.53
CA THR A 368 -2.74 -0.01 -7.89
C THR A 368 -3.43 -1.17 -8.62
N VAL A 369 -4.74 -1.05 -8.86
CA VAL A 369 -5.55 -2.07 -9.55
C VAL A 369 -5.03 -2.28 -10.97
N TRP A 370 -4.66 -1.21 -11.68
CA TRP A 370 -4.02 -1.32 -12.99
C TRP A 370 -2.70 -2.10 -12.93
N VAL A 371 -1.81 -1.76 -12.01
CA VAL A 371 -0.52 -2.45 -11.84
C VAL A 371 -0.75 -3.94 -11.53
N TRP A 372 -1.70 -4.25 -10.65
CA TRP A 372 -2.04 -5.63 -10.29
C TRP A 372 -2.66 -6.42 -11.45
N ILE A 373 -3.51 -5.82 -12.28
CA ILE A 373 -3.98 -6.43 -13.52
C ILE A 373 -2.79 -6.78 -14.41
N MET A 374 -1.84 -5.85 -14.59
CA MET A 374 -0.66 -6.07 -15.41
C MET A 374 0.25 -7.18 -14.85
N ILE A 375 0.36 -7.31 -13.52
CA ILE A 375 1.07 -8.42 -12.87
C ILE A 375 0.41 -9.77 -13.24
N LEU A 376 -0.91 -9.87 -13.08
CA LEU A 376 -1.64 -11.11 -13.34
C LEU A 376 -1.61 -11.48 -14.83
N LEU A 377 -1.79 -10.51 -15.73
CA LEU A 377 -1.67 -10.72 -17.18
C LEU A 377 -0.25 -11.16 -17.57
N SER A 378 0.78 -10.55 -16.95
CA SER A 378 2.17 -10.96 -17.16
C SER A 378 2.42 -12.38 -16.70
N GLN A 379 1.81 -12.81 -15.59
CA GLN A 379 1.92 -14.19 -15.10
C GLN A 379 1.24 -15.19 -16.03
N ILE A 380 0.07 -14.85 -16.58
CA ILE A 380 -0.62 -15.68 -17.57
C ILE A 380 0.24 -15.83 -18.83
N ALA A 381 0.80 -14.73 -19.33
CA ALA A 381 1.69 -14.74 -20.49
C ALA A 381 3.01 -15.48 -20.21
N PHE A 382 3.59 -15.33 -19.02
CA PHE A 382 4.75 -16.09 -18.55
C PHE A 382 4.51 -17.59 -18.61
N ARG A 383 3.40 -18.08 -18.03
CA ARG A 383 3.05 -19.50 -18.06
C ARG A 383 2.81 -20.04 -19.47
N ARG A 384 2.21 -19.23 -20.35
CA ARG A 384 2.06 -19.57 -21.78
C ARG A 384 3.42 -19.72 -22.47
N LYS A 385 4.38 -18.85 -22.15
CA LYS A 385 5.72 -18.83 -22.77
C LYS A 385 6.61 -19.99 -22.33
N ILE A 386 6.59 -20.35 -21.03
CA ILE A 386 7.43 -21.45 -20.52
C ILE A 386 6.83 -22.84 -20.84
N GLY A 387 5.54 -22.91 -21.14
CA GLY A 387 4.85 -24.18 -21.43
C GLY A 387 4.54 -25.00 -20.17
N LYS A 388 3.70 -26.04 -20.33
CA LYS A 388 3.18 -26.85 -19.21
C LYS A 388 4.27 -27.62 -18.46
N GLU A 389 5.27 -28.13 -19.18
CA GLU A 389 6.31 -28.97 -18.58
C GLU A 389 7.30 -28.16 -17.72
N ALA A 390 7.68 -26.96 -18.15
CA ALA A 390 8.49 -26.08 -17.31
C ALA A 390 7.66 -25.53 -16.13
N ALA A 391 6.37 -25.23 -16.36
CA ALA A 391 5.48 -24.75 -15.32
C ALA A 391 5.28 -25.76 -14.17
N SER A 392 5.34 -27.07 -14.44
CA SER A 392 5.26 -28.09 -13.37
C SER A 392 6.53 -28.21 -12.52
N LYS A 393 7.66 -27.65 -13.00
CA LYS A 393 8.96 -27.67 -12.30
C LYS A 393 9.22 -26.38 -11.49
N LEU A 394 8.27 -25.44 -11.47
CA LEU A 394 8.41 -24.18 -10.73
C LEU A 394 8.45 -24.43 -9.21
N HIS A 395 9.55 -24.01 -8.57
CA HIS A 395 9.73 -24.12 -7.12
C HIS A 395 8.68 -23.34 -6.31
N PHE A 396 8.20 -22.22 -6.85
CA PHE A 396 7.17 -21.39 -6.23
C PHE A 396 6.10 -21.03 -7.24
N ALA A 397 5.05 -21.85 -7.32
CA ALA A 397 3.97 -21.68 -8.29
C ALA A 397 2.71 -21.06 -7.66
N LEU A 398 2.01 -20.20 -8.39
CA LEU A 398 0.62 -19.82 -8.10
C LEU A 398 -0.27 -21.07 -8.14
N PRO A 399 -0.95 -21.42 -7.03
CA PRO A 399 -1.91 -22.53 -7.03
C PRO A 399 -3.02 -22.30 -8.05
N GLY A 400 -3.34 -23.31 -8.87
CA GLY A 400 -4.29 -23.19 -9.99
C GLY A 400 -3.77 -22.41 -11.21
N GLY A 401 -2.56 -21.85 -11.14
CA GLY A 401 -1.88 -21.21 -12.26
C GLY A 401 -2.68 -20.09 -12.93
N SER A 402 -2.69 -20.08 -14.26
CA SER A 402 -3.33 -19.03 -15.05
C SER A 402 -4.84 -18.89 -14.81
N TRP A 403 -5.53 -19.94 -14.33
CA TRP A 403 -6.94 -19.87 -13.97
C TRP A 403 -7.17 -18.94 -12.77
N THR A 404 -6.41 -19.17 -11.69
CA THR A 404 -6.45 -18.33 -10.49
C THR A 404 -6.06 -16.89 -10.79
N ALA A 405 -5.06 -16.69 -11.65
CA ALA A 405 -4.71 -15.34 -12.12
C ALA A 405 -5.87 -14.70 -12.90
N GLY A 406 -6.58 -15.46 -13.73
CA GLY A 406 -7.77 -14.98 -14.45
C GLY A 406 -8.91 -14.55 -13.52
N VAL A 407 -9.17 -15.30 -12.44
CA VAL A 407 -10.14 -14.92 -11.40
C VAL A 407 -9.73 -13.60 -10.75
N GLY A 408 -8.44 -13.42 -10.43
CA GLY A 408 -7.92 -12.16 -9.91
C GLY A 408 -8.14 -10.99 -10.89
N VAL A 409 -7.88 -11.18 -12.19
CA VAL A 409 -8.14 -10.15 -13.21
C VAL A 409 -9.62 -9.79 -13.27
N ALA A 410 -10.53 -10.77 -13.28
CA ALA A 410 -11.97 -10.53 -13.27
C ALA A 410 -12.41 -9.71 -12.05
N PHE A 411 -11.90 -10.04 -10.85
CA PHE A 411 -12.18 -9.29 -9.64
C PHE A 411 -11.67 -7.85 -9.72
N LEU A 412 -10.46 -7.63 -10.22
CA LEU A 412 -9.88 -6.29 -10.36
C LEU A 412 -10.63 -5.44 -11.40
N CYS A 413 -11.09 -6.04 -12.50
CA CYS A 413 -11.98 -5.37 -13.45
C CYS A 413 -13.32 -5.00 -12.79
N PHE A 414 -13.84 -5.85 -11.90
CA PHE A 414 -15.02 -5.54 -11.10
C PHE A 414 -14.78 -4.33 -10.16
N ILE A 415 -13.61 -4.22 -9.54
CA ILE A 415 -13.25 -3.03 -8.75
C ILE A 415 -13.22 -1.76 -9.62
N ILE A 416 -12.65 -1.81 -10.82
CA ILE A 416 -12.68 -0.66 -11.76
C ILE A 416 -14.12 -0.25 -12.09
N ALA A 417 -15.01 -1.23 -12.31
CA ALA A 417 -16.42 -0.97 -12.57
C ALA A 417 -17.11 -0.30 -11.37
N LEU A 418 -16.80 -0.73 -10.14
CA LEU A 418 -17.29 -0.10 -8.91
C LEU A 418 -16.83 1.35 -8.77
N ILE A 419 -15.55 1.63 -9.06
CA ILE A 419 -15.01 3.00 -9.06
C ILE A 419 -15.78 3.88 -10.06
N GLY A 420 -16.13 3.35 -11.24
CA GLY A 420 -16.90 4.08 -12.25
C GLY A 420 -18.36 4.31 -11.88
N TYR A 421 -18.95 3.38 -11.15
CA TYR A 421 -20.36 3.48 -10.73
C TYR A 421 -20.57 4.67 -9.79
N PHE A 422 -19.65 4.93 -8.85
CA PHE A 422 -19.85 5.88 -7.77
C PHE A 422 -19.41 7.32 -8.12
N PRO A 423 -20.25 8.37 -7.90
CA PRO A 423 -19.92 9.73 -8.32
C PRO A 423 -18.64 10.31 -7.73
N ASP A 424 -18.39 10.13 -6.42
CA ASP A 424 -17.23 10.70 -5.74
C ASP A 424 -15.90 10.06 -6.18
N THR A 425 -15.92 8.79 -6.62
CA THR A 425 -14.70 8.07 -7.04
C THR A 425 -14.54 8.01 -8.56
N ARG A 426 -15.60 8.27 -9.35
CA ARG A 426 -15.57 8.29 -10.81
C ARG A 426 -14.53 9.25 -11.40
N VAL A 427 -14.21 10.32 -10.68
CA VAL A 427 -13.13 11.27 -11.05
C VAL A 427 -11.81 10.53 -11.28
N SER A 428 -11.52 9.49 -10.50
CA SER A 428 -10.31 8.69 -10.66
C SER A 428 -10.24 7.95 -12.00
N LEU A 429 -11.38 7.53 -12.58
CA LEU A 429 -11.40 6.93 -13.91
C LEU A 429 -11.10 7.96 -15.00
N TYR A 430 -11.65 9.17 -14.89
CA TYR A 430 -11.37 10.24 -15.86
C TYR A 430 -9.89 10.61 -15.86
N VAL A 431 -9.33 10.86 -14.68
CA VAL A 431 -7.91 11.15 -14.51
C VAL A 431 -7.05 9.96 -14.96
N GLY A 432 -7.44 8.74 -14.62
CA GLY A 432 -6.78 7.51 -15.03
C GLY A 432 -6.76 7.34 -16.55
N MET A 433 -7.88 7.59 -17.23
CA MET A 433 -7.94 7.55 -18.70
C MET A 433 -7.05 8.62 -19.33
N VAL A 434 -7.09 9.86 -18.83
CA VAL A 434 -6.20 10.93 -19.28
C VAL A 434 -4.73 10.54 -19.09
N TRP A 435 -4.40 9.96 -17.93
CA TRP A 435 -3.06 9.47 -17.61
C TRP A 435 -2.59 8.40 -18.60
N ILE A 436 -3.43 7.39 -18.88
CA ILE A 436 -3.10 6.37 -19.87
C ILE A 436 -2.91 6.99 -21.25
N VAL A 437 -3.79 7.89 -21.69
CA VAL A 437 -3.65 8.60 -22.99
C VAL A 437 -2.34 9.38 -23.07
N LEU A 438 -1.95 10.07 -21.99
CA LEU A 438 -0.67 10.77 -21.90
C LEU A 438 0.51 9.80 -22.01
N LEU A 439 0.45 8.63 -21.37
CA LEU A 439 1.49 7.61 -21.50
C LEU A 439 1.54 7.00 -22.90
N LEU A 440 0.40 6.80 -23.57
CA LEU A 440 0.34 6.35 -24.96
C LEU A 440 1.01 7.36 -25.90
N ALA A 441 0.73 8.65 -25.73
CA ALA A 441 1.36 9.72 -26.48
C ALA A 441 2.87 9.83 -26.17
N GLY A 442 3.24 9.77 -24.89
CA GLY A 442 4.63 9.79 -24.42
C GLY A 442 5.45 8.62 -24.96
N TYR A 443 4.88 7.41 -24.98
CA TYR A 443 5.54 6.23 -25.52
C TYR A 443 5.88 6.37 -27.01
N ARG A 444 5.00 6.98 -27.82
CA ARG A 444 5.27 7.28 -29.23
C ARG A 444 6.45 8.24 -29.42
N LEU A 445 6.61 9.20 -28.50
CA LEU A 445 7.73 10.15 -28.53
C LEU A 445 9.05 9.49 -28.10
N VAL A 446 9.00 8.61 -27.11
CA VAL A 446 10.18 7.85 -26.63
C VAL A 446 10.66 6.81 -27.64
N ARG A 447 9.74 6.19 -28.41
CA ARG A 447 10.05 5.15 -29.41
C ARG A 447 10.33 5.69 -30.82
N LYS A 448 10.36 7.01 -31.05
CA LYS A 448 10.79 7.53 -32.37
C LYS A 448 12.19 6.94 -32.68
N PRO A 449 12.36 6.24 -33.82
CA PRO A 449 13.67 5.75 -34.20
C PRO A 449 14.59 6.96 -34.32
N ARG A 450 15.72 6.90 -33.62
CA ARG A 450 16.86 7.76 -33.97
C ARG A 450 17.53 7.20 -35.20
#